data_AF-A0A1F3V9G9-F1
#
_entry.id   AF-A0A1F3V9G9-F1
#
_cell.length_a   1.000
_cell.length_b   1.000
_cell.length_c   1.000
_cell.angle_alpha   90.00
_cell.angle_beta   90.00
_cell.angle_gamma   90.00
#
_symmetry.space_group_name_H-M   'P 1'
#
loop_
_entity.id
_entity.type
_entity.pdbx_description
1 polymer ?
#
loop_
_entity_poly.entity_id
_entity_poly.type
_entity_poly.pdbx_seq_one_letter_code
_entity_poly.pdbx_strand_id
1 'polypeptide(L)' 'MFQLPKKTGELRDAPISVRVRKSVAQKVKKMAKDNNLSVADVIEHLVEAVFENLKKHEDKKK' A
#
# COMPACT_ATOMS: atom_id res chain seq x y z
N MET A 1 -7.00 33.52 16.60
CA MET A 1 -6.30 32.96 15.42
C MET A 1 -5.89 31.54 15.76
N PHE A 2 -6.36 30.53 15.03
CA PHE A 2 -5.98 29.13 15.24
C PHE A 2 -5.04 28.69 14.11
N GLN A 3 -3.79 28.35 14.47
CA GLN A 3 -2.86 27.72 13.54
C GLN A 3 -3.19 26.23 13.44
N LEU A 4 -3.60 25.80 12.24
CA LEU A 4 -3.68 24.38 11.89
C LEU A 4 -2.24 23.82 11.76
N PRO A 5 -1.89 22.72 12.43
CA PRO A 5 -0.55 22.15 12.36
C PRO A 5 -0.24 21.60 10.95
N LYS A 6 0.76 22.18 10.26
CA LYS A 6 1.33 21.69 9.00
C LYS A 6 2.33 20.55 9.20
N LYS A 7 2.01 19.52 10.00
CA LYS A 7 2.83 18.30 10.10
C LYS A 7 2.11 17.14 9.41
N THR A 8 2.17 17.13 8.09
CA THR A 8 2.00 15.94 7.24
C THR A 8 3.24 15.03 7.36
N GLY A 9 3.57 14.60 8.58
CA GLY A 9 4.92 14.12 8.90
C GLY A 9 5.05 12.73 9.53
N GLU A 10 4.03 12.17 10.18
CA GLU A 10 4.19 10.95 10.97
C GLU A 10 2.99 10.00 10.86
N LEU A 11 2.74 9.51 9.65
CA LEU A 11 1.93 8.30 9.42
C LEU A 11 2.80 7.10 9.02
N ARG A 12 4.12 7.25 9.08
CA ARG A 12 5.04 6.35 8.36
C ARG A 12 5.13 4.93 8.92
N ASP A 13 4.90 4.73 10.22
CA ASP A 13 5.20 3.41 10.83
C ASP A 13 4.13 2.97 11.84
N ALA A 14 2.85 3.29 11.59
CA ALA A 14 1.78 2.65 12.35
C ALA A 14 1.56 1.23 11.78
N PRO A 15 1.70 0.14 12.57
CA PRO A 15 1.44 -1.20 12.07
C PRO A 15 -0.05 -1.35 11.71
N ILE A 16 -0.34 -1.50 10.43
CA ILE A 16 -1.71 -1.69 9.93
C ILE A 16 -1.99 -3.20 9.84
N SER A 17 -3.01 -3.65 10.57
CA SER A 17 -3.51 -5.02 10.45
C SER A 17 -4.56 -5.10 9.35
N VAL A 18 -4.29 -5.85 8.28
CA VAL A 18 -5.20 -6.03 7.15
C VAL A 18 -5.71 -7.47 7.09
N ARG A 19 -7.03 -7.65 6.97
CA ARG A 19 -7.62 -8.97 6.76
C ARG A 19 -7.59 -9.31 5.27
N VAL A 20 -6.91 -10.41 4.93
CA VAL A 20 -6.82 -10.92 3.56
C VAL A 20 -7.25 -12.38 3.49
N ARG A 21 -7.67 -12.83 2.29
CA ARG A 21 -7.98 -14.24 2.04
C ARG A 21 -6.70 -15.09 2.14
N LYS A 22 -6.83 -16.33 2.63
CA LYS A 22 -5.71 -17.27 2.80
C LYS A 22 -4.90 -17.49 1.52
N SER A 23 -5.57 -17.59 0.37
CA SER A 23 -4.93 -17.74 -0.94
C SER A 23 -4.05 -16.55 -1.32
N VAL A 24 -4.51 -15.33 -1.01
CA VAL A 24 -3.77 -14.09 -1.27
C VAL A 24 -2.57 -13.98 -0.35
N ALA A 25 -2.75 -14.27 0.95
CA ALA A 25 -1.65 -14.28 1.92
C ALA A 25 -0.51 -15.24 1.53
N GLN A 26 -0.86 -16.45 1.07
CA GLN A 26 0.13 -17.41 0.57
C GLN A 26 0.87 -16.90 -0.68
N LYS A 27 0.15 -16.26 -1.60
CA LYS A 27 0.74 -15.70 -2.82
C LYS A 27 1.69 -14.54 -2.51
N VAL A 28 1.29 -13.63 -1.62
CA VAL A 28 2.15 -12.52 -1.16
C VAL A 28 3.38 -13.05 -0.44
N LYS A 29 3.23 -14.03 0.45
CA LYS A 29 4.37 -14.64 1.15
C LYS A 29 5.35 -15.33 0.20
N LYS A 30 4.84 -16.00 -0.84
CA LYS A 30 5.67 -16.59 -1.89
C LYS A 30 6.43 -15.51 -2.67
N MET A 31 5.74 -14.46 -3.09
CA MET A 31 6.33 -13.34 -3.83
C MET A 31 7.40 -12.60 -3.01
N ALA A 32 7.17 -12.40 -1.71
CA ALA A 32 8.16 -11.84 -0.79
C ALA A 32 9.43 -12.71 -0.72
N LYS A 33 9.26 -14.03 -0.63
CA LYS A 33 10.39 -14.98 -0.62
C LYS A 33 11.15 -14.98 -1.94
N ASP A 34 10.45 -14.97 -3.07
CA ASP A 34 11.05 -15.03 -4.40
C ASP A 34 11.86 -13.75 -4.73
N ASN A 35 11.49 -12.60 -4.15
CA ASN A 35 12.15 -11.31 -4.36
C ASN A 35 13.10 -10.88 -3.22
N ASN A 36 13.26 -11.69 -2.17
CA ASN A 36 13.97 -11.32 -0.93
C ASN A 36 13.49 -9.99 -0.30
N LEU A 37 12.20 -9.71 -0.41
CA LEU A 37 11.56 -8.51 0.12
C LEU A 37 10.72 -8.83 1.36
N SER A 38 10.42 -7.82 2.19
CA SER A 38 9.46 -8.01 3.26
C SER A 38 8.04 -8.12 2.71
N VAL A 39 7.15 -8.73 3.49
CA VAL A 39 5.73 -8.80 3.13
C VAL A 39 5.11 -7.40 3.03
N ALA A 40 5.61 -6.45 3.83
CA ALA A 40 5.18 -5.05 3.78
C ALA A 40 5.57 -4.40 2.44
N ASP A 41 6.84 -4.51 2.03
CA ASP A 41 7.32 -3.93 0.77
C ASP A 41 6.55 -4.46 -0.44
N VAL A 42 6.26 -5.76 -0.46
CA VAL A 42 5.46 -6.38 -1.53
C VAL A 42 4.04 -5.84 -1.55
N ILE A 43 3.43 -5.61 -0.38
CA ILE A 43 2.10 -5.03 -0.28
C ILE A 43 2.12 -3.57 -0.72
N GLU A 44 3.12 -2.79 -0.32
CA GLU A 44 3.28 -1.39 -0.73
C GLU A 44 3.38 -1.27 -2.26
N HIS A 45 4.27 -2.04 -2.90
CA HIS A 45 4.39 -2.03 -4.36
C HIS A 45 3.10 -2.46 -5.07
N LEU A 46 2.38 -3.44 -4.53
CA LEU A 46 1.08 -3.86 -5.08
C LEU A 46 0.03 -2.76 -4.96
N VAL A 47 -0.01 -2.08 -3.81
CA VAL A 47 -0.93 -0.97 -3.56
C VAL A 47 -0.60 0.19 -4.48
N GLU A 48 0.66 0.61 -4.58
CA GLU A 48 1.10 1.66 -5.50
C GLU A 48 0.72 1.35 -6.95
N ALA A 49 1.03 0.14 -7.44
CA ALA A 49 0.69 -0.28 -8.79
C ALA A 49 -0.83 -0.26 -9.04
N VAL A 50 -1.65 -0.65 -8.06
CA VAL A 50 -3.11 -0.59 -8.16
C VAL A 50 -3.60 0.86 -8.13
N PHE A 51 -3.05 1.71 -7.26
CA PHE A 51 -3.41 3.12 -7.18
C PHE A 51 -3.04 3.89 -8.46
N GLU A 52 -1.89 3.63 -9.06
CA GLU A 52 -1.52 4.23 -10.35
C GLU A 52 -2.45 3.80 -11.48
N ASN A 53 -2.83 2.52 -11.51
CA ASN A 53 -3.78 2.01 -12.50
C ASN A 53 -5.21 2.56 -12.29
N LEU A 54 -5.65 2.70 -11.03
CA LEU A 54 -6.93 3.32 -10.69
C LEU A 54 -6.94 4.81 -11.04
N LYS A 55 -5.86 5.53 -10.77
CA LYS A 55 -5.72 6.96 -11.08
C LYS A 55 -5.77 7.21 -12.59
N LYS A 56 -5.12 6.36 -13.39
CA LYS A 56 -5.24 6.40 -14.86
C LYS A 56 -6.68 6.11 -15.35
N HIS A 57 -7.45 5.33 -14.58
CA HIS A 57 -8.84 5.02 -14.90
C HIS A 57 -9.82 6.12 -14.51
N GLU A 58 -9.49 6.96 -13.52
CA GLU A 58 -10.21 8.20 -13.24
C GLU A 58 -9.93 9.29 -14.30
N ASP A 59 -8.69 9.37 -14.80
CA ASP A 59 -8.31 10.39 -15.80
C ASP A 59 -9.04 10.21 -17.15
N LYS A 60 -9.42 8.97 -17.50
CA LYS A 60 -10.20 8.68 -18.72
C LYS A 60 -11.71 8.86 -18.57
N LYS A 61 -12.20 9.24 -17.39
CA LYS A 61 -13.62 9.55 -17.14
C LYS A 61 -13.92 11.06 -17.15
N LYS A 62 -12.93 11.89 -17.53
CA LYS A 62 -13.04 13.35 -17.61
C LYS A 62 -13.19 13.83 -19.06
#